data_AF-A0A6I1MU84-F1
#
_entry.id   AF-A0A6I1MU84-F1
#
_cell.length_a   1.000
_cell.length_b   1.000
_cell.length_c   1.000
_cell.angle_alpha   90.00
_cell.angle_beta   90.00
_cell.angle_gamma   90.00
#
_symmetry.space_group_name_H-M   'P 1'
#
loop_
_entity.id
_entity.type
_entity.pdbx_description
1 polymer ?
#
loop_
_entity_poly.entity_id
_entity_poly.type
_entity_poly.pdbx_seq_one_letter_code
_entity_poly.pdbx_strand_id
1 'polypeptide(L)'
;MFTNPEQFANATKALFEFQLETFNTLTARAVQGVEQVVALNMATAKSNMADGLATGKEISQAADPKATMSLAAAKVQPGVAGATAYNQQLGAIIADIREEFTRAADAHMAEAKTNLSALIYDVTKNVRPGSENAVQIVKAAIDNAFTGYEQVTKATKQAVQSVEEQIAKANALVEQKAAEAAKAAGAAANASNG
;
A
#
# COMPACT_ATOMS: atom_id res chain seq x y z
N MET A 1 -8.61 -43.37 17.59
CA MET A 1 -7.21 -43.00 17.91
C MET A 1 -6.52 -42.66 16.61
N PHE A 2 -5.86 -41.50 16.56
CA PHE A 2 -5.14 -41.04 15.36
C PHE A 2 -4.16 -42.12 14.90
N THR A 3 -4.29 -42.56 13.66
CA THR A 3 -3.49 -43.65 13.08
C THR A 3 -2.03 -43.27 12.85
N ASN A 4 -1.68 -41.98 12.93
CA ASN A 4 -0.29 -41.52 12.88
C ASN A 4 -0.09 -40.14 13.58
N PRO A 5 0.13 -40.11 14.91
CA PRO A 5 0.32 -38.87 15.68
C PRO A 5 1.49 -38.00 15.20
N GLU A 6 2.56 -38.63 14.69
CA GLU A 6 3.72 -37.91 14.17
C GLU A 6 3.39 -37.12 12.89
N GLN A 7 2.57 -37.67 11.99
CA GLN A 7 2.19 -36.91 10.79
C GLN A 7 1.28 -35.73 11.11
N PHE A 8 0.37 -35.89 12.07
CA PHE A 8 -0.44 -34.77 12.53
C PHE A 8 0.43 -33.68 13.20
N ALA A 9 1.39 -34.09 14.04
CA ALA A 9 2.33 -33.17 14.68
C ALA A 9 3.21 -32.44 13.63
N ASN A 10 3.73 -33.16 12.63
CA ASN A 10 4.53 -32.58 11.56
C ASN A 10 3.73 -31.63 10.66
N ALA A 11 2.48 -31.97 10.30
CA ALA A 11 1.61 -31.10 9.54
C ALA A 11 1.23 -29.82 10.32
N THR A 12 0.94 -29.95 11.61
CA THR A 12 0.66 -28.82 12.50
C THR A 12 1.89 -27.91 12.64
N LYS A 13 3.08 -28.51 12.77
CA LYS A 13 4.34 -27.78 12.82
C LYS A 13 4.61 -27.00 11.53
N ALA A 14 4.47 -27.65 10.36
CA ALA A 14 4.67 -27.00 9.06
C ALA A 14 3.71 -25.82 8.86
N LEU A 15 2.44 -25.99 9.21
CA LEU A 15 1.45 -24.90 9.15
C LEU A 15 1.84 -23.72 10.05
N PHE A 16 2.34 -24.00 11.26
CA PHE A 16 2.76 -22.96 12.19
C PHE A 16 4.03 -22.24 11.70
N GLU A 17 5.01 -22.98 11.18
CA GLU A 17 6.22 -22.40 10.58
C GLU A 17 5.88 -21.48 9.41
N PHE A 18 4.98 -21.93 8.53
CA PHE A 18 4.50 -21.12 7.41
C PHE A 18 3.75 -19.85 7.85
N GLN A 19 2.92 -19.95 8.90
CA GLN A 19 2.25 -18.77 9.48
C GLN A 19 3.26 -17.77 10.06
N LEU A 20 4.31 -18.25 10.74
CA LEU A 20 5.38 -17.39 11.26
C LEU A 20 6.19 -16.74 10.14
N GLU A 21 6.53 -17.49 9.10
CA GLU A 21 7.24 -16.97 7.92
C GLU A 21 6.42 -15.88 7.23
N THR A 22 5.13 -16.13 7.02
CA THR A 22 4.23 -15.13 6.41
C THR A 22 4.13 -13.89 7.28
N PHE A 23 3.96 -14.03 8.60
CA PHE A 23 3.91 -12.90 9.51
C PHE A 23 5.20 -12.08 9.49
N ASN A 24 6.36 -12.75 9.51
CA ASN A 24 7.66 -12.10 9.42
C ASN A 24 7.82 -11.35 8.09
N THR A 25 7.44 -11.97 6.98
CA THR A 25 7.51 -11.37 5.64
C THR A 25 6.64 -10.12 5.54
N LEU A 26 5.38 -10.21 5.96
CA LEU A 26 4.45 -9.08 5.92
C LEU A 26 4.87 -7.96 6.87
N THR A 27 5.38 -8.30 8.07
CA THR A 27 5.89 -7.32 9.03
C THR A 27 7.12 -6.60 8.47
N ALA A 28 8.08 -7.33 7.94
CA ALA A 28 9.26 -6.76 7.30
C ALA A 28 8.85 -5.84 6.14
N ARG A 29 7.89 -6.27 5.32
CA ARG A 29 7.37 -5.47 4.20
C ARG A 29 6.66 -4.19 4.67
N ALA A 30 5.91 -4.25 5.75
CA ALA A 30 5.27 -3.08 6.34
C ALA A 30 6.31 -2.07 6.86
N VAL A 31 7.35 -2.55 7.54
CA VAL A 31 8.47 -1.71 8.01
C VAL A 31 9.20 -1.08 6.84
N GLN A 32 9.53 -1.84 5.80
CA GLN A 32 10.12 -1.32 4.56
C GLN A 32 9.23 -0.24 3.90
N GLY A 33 7.91 -0.44 3.89
CA GLY A 33 6.96 0.56 3.43
C GLY A 33 7.06 1.88 4.19
N VAL A 34 7.17 1.82 5.53
CA VAL A 34 7.37 3.01 6.37
C VAL A 34 8.71 3.68 6.04
N GLU A 35 9.79 2.91 5.91
CA GLU A 35 11.10 3.43 5.52
C GLU A 35 11.06 4.15 4.16
N GLN A 36 10.36 3.59 3.17
CA GLN A 36 10.16 4.20 1.86
C GLN A 36 9.39 5.52 1.95
N VAL A 37 8.34 5.59 2.77
CA VAL A 37 7.58 6.84 2.99
C VAL A 37 8.43 7.90 3.70
N VAL A 38 9.23 7.50 4.70
CA VAL A 38 10.16 8.42 5.37
C VAL A 38 11.22 8.93 4.40
N ALA A 39 11.80 8.04 3.59
CA ALA A 39 12.78 8.41 2.57
C ALA A 39 12.18 9.38 1.54
N LEU A 40 10.94 9.13 1.08
CA LEU A 40 10.19 10.02 0.21
C LEU A 40 10.02 11.40 0.84
N ASN A 41 9.54 11.47 2.09
CA ASN A 41 9.37 12.73 2.82
C ASN A 41 10.69 13.51 2.95
N MET A 42 11.79 12.83 3.26
CA MET A 42 13.11 13.46 3.38
C MET A 42 13.62 13.97 2.02
N ALA A 43 13.44 13.20 0.95
CA ALA A 43 13.80 13.60 -0.41
C ALA A 43 13.01 14.84 -0.85
N THR A 44 11.69 14.85 -0.61
CA THR A 44 10.81 15.98 -0.91
C THR A 44 11.17 17.21 -0.08
N ALA A 45 11.40 17.06 1.22
CA ALA A 45 11.82 18.18 2.08
C ALA A 45 13.15 18.78 1.62
N LYS A 46 14.14 17.93 1.27
CA LYS A 46 15.42 18.37 0.75
C LYS A 46 15.28 19.11 -0.59
N SER A 47 14.46 18.61 -1.51
CA SER A 47 14.17 19.29 -2.78
C SER A 47 13.52 20.65 -2.53
N ASN A 48 12.46 20.69 -1.72
CA ASN A 48 11.74 21.93 -1.40
C ASN A 48 12.65 22.96 -0.72
N MET A 49 13.58 22.54 0.13
CA MET A 49 14.56 23.45 0.75
C MET A 49 15.54 24.01 -0.28
N ALA A 50 16.05 23.17 -1.19
CA ALA A 50 16.94 23.63 -2.27
C ALA A 50 16.22 24.60 -3.21
N ASP A 51 14.98 24.28 -3.59
CA ASP A 51 14.13 25.12 -4.45
C ASP A 51 13.77 26.44 -3.76
N GLY A 52 13.51 26.41 -2.45
CA GLY A 52 13.24 27.60 -1.64
C GLY A 52 14.45 28.53 -1.54
N LEU A 53 15.66 27.99 -1.33
CA LEU A 53 16.90 28.76 -1.33
C LEU A 53 17.20 29.37 -2.71
N ALA A 54 17.01 28.60 -3.78
CA ALA A 54 17.17 29.08 -5.15
C ALA A 54 16.17 30.21 -5.45
N THR A 55 14.89 30.01 -5.12
CA THR A 55 13.84 31.01 -5.30
C THR A 55 14.10 32.26 -4.47
N GLY A 56 14.54 32.12 -3.21
CA GLY A 56 14.90 33.27 -2.37
C GLY A 56 16.06 34.08 -2.92
N LYS A 57 17.05 33.41 -3.54
CA LYS A 57 18.15 34.07 -4.26
C LYS A 57 17.66 34.79 -5.51
N GLU A 58 16.76 34.19 -6.28
CA GLU A 58 16.17 34.83 -7.45
C GLU A 58 15.32 36.06 -7.05
N ILE A 59 14.56 35.97 -5.95
CA ILE A 59 13.78 37.10 -5.41
C ILE A 59 14.70 38.24 -4.94
N SER A 60 15.80 37.93 -4.23
CA SER A 60 16.71 38.98 -3.75
C SER A 60 17.47 39.70 -4.87
N GLN A 61 17.51 39.11 -6.06
CA GLN A 61 18.09 39.67 -7.27
C GLN A 61 17.05 40.36 -8.18
N ALA A 62 15.75 40.30 -7.82
CA ALA A 62 14.70 40.89 -8.62
C ALA A 62 14.82 42.43 -8.65
N ALA A 63 14.72 43.00 -9.85
CA ALA A 63 14.91 44.45 -10.05
C ALA A 63 13.77 45.29 -9.49
N ASP A 64 12.56 44.74 -9.42
CA ASP A 64 11.35 45.43 -8.97
C ASP A 64 10.26 44.45 -8.48
N PRO A 65 9.20 44.94 -7.84
CA PRO A 65 8.10 44.10 -7.36
C PRO A 65 7.37 43.30 -8.46
N LYS A 66 7.38 43.78 -9.72
CA LYS A 66 6.74 43.09 -10.84
C LYS A 66 7.56 41.86 -11.25
N ALA A 67 8.89 41.96 -11.23
CA ALA A 67 9.81 40.84 -11.42
C ALA A 67 9.62 39.76 -10.34
N THR A 68 9.43 40.16 -9.08
CA THR A 68 9.12 39.23 -7.97
C THR A 68 7.78 38.50 -8.18
N MET A 69 6.74 39.21 -8.59
CA MET A 69 5.43 38.61 -8.88
C MET A 69 5.48 37.62 -10.05
N SER A 70 6.24 37.97 -11.11
CA SER A 70 6.44 37.06 -12.25
C SER A 70 7.20 35.79 -11.83
N LEU A 71 8.19 35.93 -10.95
CA LEU A 71 8.95 34.80 -10.41
C LEU A 71 8.08 33.89 -9.54
N ALA A 72 7.23 34.46 -8.68
CA ALA A 72 6.28 33.70 -7.87
C ALA A 72 5.29 32.92 -8.76
N ALA A 73 4.76 33.54 -9.81
CA ALA A 73 3.87 32.87 -10.77
C ALA A 73 4.57 31.70 -11.49
N ALA A 74 5.84 31.86 -11.86
CA ALA A 74 6.62 30.80 -12.52
C ALA A 74 6.83 29.55 -11.64
N LYS A 75 6.77 29.67 -10.30
CA LYS A 75 6.93 28.54 -9.37
C LYS A 75 5.65 27.74 -9.12
N VAL A 76 4.48 28.25 -9.53
CA VAL A 76 3.19 27.57 -9.34
C VAL A 76 3.17 26.22 -10.05
N GLN A 77 3.52 26.18 -11.34
CA GLN A 77 3.52 24.93 -12.12
C GLN A 77 4.50 23.87 -11.56
N PRO A 78 5.77 24.19 -11.28
CA PRO A 78 6.70 23.26 -10.63
C PRO A 78 6.20 22.73 -9.29
N GLY A 79 5.60 23.59 -8.45
CA GLY A 79 5.05 23.17 -7.16
C GLY A 79 3.91 22.17 -7.29
N VAL A 80 3.02 22.38 -8.28
CA VAL A 80 1.93 21.45 -8.62
C VAL A 80 2.49 20.11 -9.10
N ALA A 81 3.43 20.14 -10.05
CA ALA A 81 4.07 18.92 -10.55
C ALA A 81 4.78 18.14 -9.43
N GLY A 82 5.46 18.83 -8.51
CA GLY A 82 6.11 18.22 -7.35
C GLY A 82 5.11 17.55 -6.40
N ALA A 83 3.99 18.20 -6.09
CA ALA A 83 2.95 17.63 -5.24
C ALA A 83 2.25 16.41 -5.90
N THR A 84 1.95 16.49 -7.19
CA THR A 84 1.42 15.35 -7.96
C THR A 84 2.41 14.18 -7.98
N ALA A 85 3.69 14.45 -8.21
CA ALA A 85 4.73 13.42 -8.20
C ALA A 85 4.87 12.74 -6.83
N TYR A 86 4.86 13.52 -5.73
CA TYR A 86 4.86 12.98 -4.37
C TYR A 86 3.68 12.02 -4.15
N ASN A 87 2.47 12.45 -4.52
CA ASN A 87 1.25 11.64 -4.37
C ASN A 87 1.29 10.37 -5.23
N GLN A 88 1.83 10.42 -6.45
CA GLN A 88 2.03 9.25 -7.30
C GLN A 88 3.05 8.27 -6.70
N GLN A 89 4.17 8.77 -6.19
CA GLN A 89 5.20 7.94 -5.55
C GLN A 89 4.67 7.29 -4.26
N LEU A 90 3.91 8.03 -3.47
CA LEU A 90 3.22 7.48 -2.30
C LEU A 90 2.22 6.39 -2.71
N GLY A 91 1.42 6.64 -3.76
CA GLY A 91 0.50 5.65 -4.30
C GLY A 91 1.19 4.37 -4.76
N ALA A 92 2.36 4.48 -5.40
CA ALA A 92 3.15 3.33 -5.82
C ALA A 92 3.65 2.48 -4.64
N ILE A 93 4.11 3.12 -3.55
CA ILE A 93 4.54 2.41 -2.32
C ILE A 93 3.37 1.59 -1.75
N ILE A 94 2.18 2.18 -1.69
CA ILE A 94 0.98 1.52 -1.15
C ILE A 94 0.53 0.38 -2.06
N ALA A 95 0.59 0.56 -3.38
CA ALA A 95 0.26 -0.48 -4.35
C ALA A 95 1.19 -1.70 -4.24
N ASP A 96 2.49 -1.47 -4.03
CA ASP A 96 3.48 -2.54 -3.83
C ASP A 96 3.23 -3.31 -2.52
N ILE A 97 2.89 -2.62 -1.43
CA ILE A 97 2.48 -3.27 -0.18
C ILE A 97 1.21 -4.12 -0.39
N ARG A 98 0.21 -3.61 -1.12
CA ARG A 98 -1.00 -4.36 -1.44
C ARG A 98 -0.69 -5.65 -2.19
N GLU A 99 0.23 -5.59 -3.16
CA GLU A 99 0.59 -6.75 -3.97
C GLU A 99 1.17 -7.86 -3.09
N GLU A 100 2.12 -7.54 -2.21
CA GLU A 100 2.73 -8.53 -1.31
C GLU A 100 1.74 -9.12 -0.31
N PHE A 101 0.82 -8.32 0.24
CA PHE A 101 -0.26 -8.84 1.10
C PHE A 101 -1.22 -9.77 0.35
N THR A 102 -1.52 -9.46 -0.91
CA THR A 102 -2.37 -10.31 -1.76
C THR A 102 -1.65 -11.62 -2.08
N ARG A 103 -0.36 -11.55 -2.44
CA ARG A 103 0.48 -12.71 -2.73
C ARG A 103 0.60 -13.65 -1.52
N ALA A 104 0.77 -13.10 -0.32
CA ALA A 104 0.77 -13.89 0.91
C ALA A 104 -0.58 -14.61 1.13
N ALA A 105 -1.70 -13.92 0.90
CA ALA A 105 -3.02 -14.54 0.98
C ALA A 105 -3.16 -15.69 -0.05
N ASP A 106 -2.74 -15.49 -1.30
CA ASP A 106 -2.76 -16.51 -2.35
C ASP A 106 -1.92 -17.75 -1.98
N ALA A 107 -0.74 -17.53 -1.39
CA ALA A 107 0.13 -18.60 -0.91
C ALA A 107 -0.54 -19.43 0.19
N HIS A 108 -1.19 -18.78 1.16
CA HIS A 108 -1.99 -19.46 2.20
C HIS A 108 -3.11 -20.32 1.63
N MET A 109 -3.77 -19.84 0.58
CA MET A 109 -4.83 -20.60 -0.10
C MET A 109 -4.27 -21.84 -0.81
N ALA A 110 -3.15 -21.68 -1.52
CA ALA A 110 -2.49 -22.76 -2.23
C ALA A 110 -1.97 -23.86 -1.28
N GLU A 111 -1.40 -23.46 -0.14
CA GLU A 111 -0.94 -24.39 0.88
C GLU A 111 -2.10 -25.12 1.55
N ALA A 112 -3.16 -24.40 1.95
CA ALA A 112 -4.36 -25.01 2.52
C ALA A 112 -4.93 -26.07 1.57
N LYS A 113 -5.05 -25.76 0.28
CA LYS A 113 -5.51 -26.71 -0.75
C LYS A 113 -4.60 -27.94 -0.84
N THR A 114 -3.28 -27.76 -0.83
CA THR A 114 -2.31 -28.87 -0.97
C THR A 114 -2.34 -29.79 0.25
N ASN A 115 -2.25 -29.22 1.45
CA ASN A 115 -2.21 -29.96 2.71
C ASN A 115 -3.55 -30.64 3.02
N LEU A 116 -4.69 -29.98 2.76
CA LEU A 116 -6.00 -30.61 2.91
C LEU A 116 -6.26 -31.68 1.86
N SER A 117 -5.81 -31.53 0.62
CA SER A 117 -5.98 -32.58 -0.40
C SER A 117 -5.23 -33.87 0.00
N ALA A 118 -4.05 -33.75 0.60
CA ALA A 118 -3.32 -34.88 1.16
C ALA A 118 -4.07 -35.54 2.32
N LEU A 119 -4.65 -34.75 3.23
CA LEU A 119 -5.46 -35.25 4.34
C LEU A 119 -6.77 -35.91 3.87
N ILE A 120 -7.45 -35.34 2.86
CA ILE A 120 -8.65 -35.93 2.26
C ILE A 120 -8.32 -37.28 1.63
N TYR A 121 -7.23 -37.36 0.85
CA TYR A 121 -6.82 -38.61 0.21
C TYR A 121 -6.52 -39.71 1.24
N ASP A 122 -5.84 -39.36 2.35
CA ASP A 122 -5.50 -40.31 3.40
C ASP A 122 -6.73 -40.77 4.20
N VAL A 123 -7.66 -39.85 4.50
CA VAL A 123 -8.92 -40.17 5.19
C VAL A 123 -9.85 -40.98 4.29
N THR A 124 -9.95 -40.68 2.99
CA THR A 124 -10.87 -41.37 2.05
C THR A 124 -10.37 -42.73 1.57
N LYS A 125 -9.06 -42.98 1.53
CA LYS A 125 -8.54 -44.34 1.26
C LYS A 125 -8.49 -45.25 2.48
N ASN A 126 -8.41 -44.70 3.69
CA ASN A 126 -8.32 -45.45 4.95
C ASN A 126 -9.57 -45.29 5.84
N VAL A 127 -10.77 -45.14 5.25
CA VAL A 127 -12.05 -44.95 5.98
C VAL A 127 -12.37 -46.20 6.81
N ARG A 128 -11.89 -46.21 8.05
CA ARG A 128 -12.35 -47.17 9.07
C ARG A 128 -13.65 -46.64 9.66
N PRO A 129 -14.61 -47.50 10.04
CA PRO A 129 -15.81 -47.06 10.76
C PRO A 129 -15.44 -46.17 11.97
N GLY A 130 -16.04 -44.98 12.10
CA GLY A 130 -15.76 -44.01 13.17
C GLY A 130 -14.91 -42.80 12.79
N SER A 131 -14.59 -42.59 11.50
CA SER A 131 -13.82 -41.45 10.98
C SER A 131 -14.64 -40.19 10.66
N GLU A 132 -15.95 -40.17 10.95
CA GLU A 132 -16.87 -39.06 10.66
C GLU A 132 -16.40 -37.73 11.27
N ASN A 133 -15.83 -37.77 12.48
CA ASN A 133 -15.29 -36.58 13.13
C ASN A 133 -14.05 -36.02 12.41
N ALA A 134 -13.21 -36.87 11.82
CA ALA A 134 -12.01 -36.43 11.10
C ALA A 134 -12.37 -35.71 9.79
N VAL A 135 -13.37 -36.22 9.05
CA VAL A 135 -13.87 -35.58 7.83
C VAL A 135 -14.45 -34.19 8.13
N GLN A 136 -15.21 -34.06 9.23
CA GLN A 136 -15.77 -32.77 9.63
C GLN A 136 -14.69 -31.76 10.07
N ILE A 137 -13.64 -32.21 10.75
CA ILE A 137 -12.50 -31.36 11.11
C ILE A 137 -11.78 -30.85 9.86
N VAL A 138 -11.53 -31.72 8.87
CA VAL A 138 -10.89 -31.33 7.60
C VAL A 138 -11.78 -30.33 6.86
N LYS A 139 -13.10 -30.57 6.78
CA LYS A 139 -14.04 -29.63 6.18
C LYS A 139 -14.03 -28.27 6.88
N ALA A 140 -14.11 -28.25 8.20
CA ALA A 140 -14.06 -27.01 8.97
C ALA A 140 -12.73 -26.26 8.77
N ALA A 141 -11.61 -26.96 8.66
CA ALA A 141 -10.32 -26.36 8.35
C ALA A 141 -10.30 -25.71 6.96
N ILE A 142 -10.90 -26.35 5.95
CA ILE A 142 -11.07 -25.79 4.59
C ILE A 142 -11.91 -24.51 4.63
N ASP A 143 -13.10 -24.59 5.24
CA ASP A 143 -14.04 -23.48 5.30
C ASP A 143 -13.43 -22.27 6.06
N ASN A 144 -12.68 -22.54 7.15
CA ASN A 144 -11.97 -21.51 7.90
C ASN A 144 -10.81 -20.90 7.09
N ALA A 145 -10.06 -21.69 6.32
CA ALA A 145 -9.00 -21.17 5.46
C ALA A 145 -9.53 -20.26 4.36
N PHE A 146 -10.63 -20.66 3.69
CA PHE A 146 -11.33 -19.81 2.70
C PHE A 146 -11.85 -18.52 3.33
N THR A 147 -12.51 -18.62 4.48
CA THR A 147 -13.03 -17.45 5.19
C THR A 147 -11.90 -16.51 5.62
N GLY A 148 -10.80 -17.05 6.16
CA GLY A 148 -9.64 -16.26 6.56
C GLY A 148 -8.97 -15.54 5.38
N TYR A 149 -8.81 -16.23 4.25
CA TYR A 149 -8.32 -15.64 3.00
C TYR A 149 -9.21 -14.48 2.52
N GLU A 150 -10.52 -14.68 2.49
CA GLU A 150 -11.47 -13.65 2.07
C GLU A 150 -11.40 -12.43 3.00
N GLN A 151 -11.34 -12.65 4.31
CA GLN A 151 -11.25 -11.59 5.31
C GLN A 151 -9.97 -10.78 5.16
N VAL A 152 -8.81 -11.42 5.02
CA VAL A 152 -7.52 -10.74 4.82
C VAL A 152 -7.53 -9.96 3.52
N THR A 153 -7.94 -10.59 2.42
CA THR A 153 -8.01 -9.95 1.10
C THR A 153 -8.92 -8.73 1.12
N LYS A 154 -10.09 -8.84 1.76
CA LYS A 154 -11.05 -7.75 1.91
C LYS A 154 -10.49 -6.62 2.77
N ALA A 155 -9.90 -6.94 3.92
CA ALA A 155 -9.30 -5.96 4.81
C ALA A 155 -8.16 -5.19 4.13
N THR A 156 -7.26 -5.90 3.44
CA THR A 156 -6.18 -5.29 2.64
C THR A 156 -6.75 -4.38 1.56
N LYS A 157 -7.76 -4.85 0.81
CA LYS A 157 -8.40 -4.03 -0.23
C LYS A 157 -9.03 -2.77 0.34
N GLN A 158 -9.75 -2.87 1.46
CA GLN A 158 -10.38 -1.72 2.12
C GLN A 158 -9.35 -0.71 2.63
N ALA A 159 -8.27 -1.18 3.23
CA ALA A 159 -7.18 -0.32 3.70
C ALA A 159 -6.55 0.43 2.53
N VAL A 160 -6.27 -0.25 1.41
CA VAL A 160 -5.66 0.36 0.23
C VAL A 160 -6.62 1.37 -0.42
N GLN A 161 -7.89 1.00 -0.60
CA GLN A 161 -8.90 1.91 -1.15
C GLN A 161 -9.02 3.19 -0.31
N SER A 162 -9.01 3.06 1.02
CA SER A 162 -9.04 4.23 1.92
C SER A 162 -7.85 5.16 1.68
N VAL A 163 -6.65 4.62 1.49
CA VAL A 163 -5.45 5.44 1.21
C VAL A 163 -5.50 6.04 -0.19
N GLU A 164 -5.87 5.26 -1.21
CA GLU A 164 -6.03 5.72 -2.60
C GLU A 164 -7.04 6.88 -2.69
N GLU A 165 -8.17 6.79 -1.98
CA GLU A 165 -9.15 7.87 -1.88
C GLU A 165 -8.57 9.15 -1.27
N GLN A 166 -7.76 9.02 -0.22
CA GLN A 166 -7.12 10.18 0.42
C GLN A 166 -6.07 10.82 -0.50
N ILE A 167 -5.30 10.01 -1.24
CA ILE A 167 -4.36 10.49 -2.26
C ILE A 167 -5.12 11.21 -3.39
N ALA A 168 -6.23 10.64 -3.87
CA ALA A 168 -7.05 11.26 -4.91
C ALA A 168 -7.61 12.61 -4.46
N LYS A 169 -8.10 12.72 -3.22
CA LYS A 169 -8.52 14.00 -2.63
C LYS A 169 -7.37 15.00 -2.54
N ALA A 170 -6.18 14.56 -2.14
CA ALA A 170 -5.00 15.42 -2.08
C ALA A 170 -4.63 15.96 -3.48
N ASN A 171 -4.66 15.11 -4.51
CA ASN A 171 -4.43 15.53 -5.90
C ASN A 171 -5.48 16.55 -6.37
N ALA A 172 -6.77 16.32 -6.11
CA ALA A 172 -7.83 17.25 -6.47
C ALA A 172 -7.65 18.63 -5.80
N LEU A 173 -7.20 18.65 -4.53
CA LEU A 173 -6.88 19.90 -3.83
C LEU A 173 -5.68 20.61 -4.46
N VAL A 174 -4.64 19.89 -4.87
CA VAL A 174 -3.49 20.45 -5.58
C VAL A 174 -3.94 21.11 -6.88
N GLU A 175 -4.76 20.42 -7.68
CA GLU A 175 -5.31 20.94 -8.94
C GLU A 175 -6.20 22.18 -8.72
N GLN A 176 -7.06 22.15 -7.69
CA GLN A 176 -7.89 23.30 -7.34
C GLN A 176 -7.02 24.52 -6.97
N LYS A 177 -6.02 24.32 -6.11
CA LYS A 177 -5.12 25.39 -5.68
C LYS A 177 -4.27 25.92 -6.83
N ALA A 178 -3.87 25.06 -7.76
CA ALA A 178 -3.22 25.47 -9.01
C ALA A 178 -4.12 26.40 -9.84
N ALA A 179 -5.39 26.02 -10.01
CA ALA A 179 -6.36 26.80 -10.77
C ALA A 179 -6.68 28.15 -10.10
N GLU A 180 -6.78 28.19 -8.76
CA GLU A 180 -6.94 29.43 -7.99
C GLU A 180 -5.73 30.36 -8.16
N ALA A 181 -4.51 29.83 -8.06
CA ALA A 181 -3.28 30.59 -8.26
C ALA A 181 -3.15 31.14 -9.69
N ALA A 182 -3.51 30.34 -10.71
CA ALA A 182 -3.51 30.77 -12.10
C ALA A 182 -4.52 31.91 -12.36
N LYS A 183 -5.73 31.82 -11.78
CA LYS A 183 -6.74 32.89 -11.86
C LYS A 183 -6.28 34.18 -11.19
N ALA A 184 -5.66 34.09 -10.02
CA ALA A 184 -5.11 35.25 -9.30
C ALA A 184 -3.99 35.94 -10.09
N ALA A 185 -3.09 35.16 -10.71
CA ALA A 185 -2.04 35.69 -11.58
C ALA A 185 -2.61 36.38 -12.83
N GLY A 186 -3.65 35.82 -13.45
CA GLY A 186 -4.35 36.42 -14.60
C GLY A 186 -5.08 37.71 -14.26
N ALA A 187 -5.72 37.80 -13.08
CA ALA A 187 -6.39 39.01 -12.62
C ALA A 187 -5.40 40.16 -12.33
N ALA A 188 -4.24 39.86 -11.74
CA ALA A 188 -3.17 40.84 -11.50
C ALA A 188 -2.54 41.37 -12.80
N ALA A 189 -2.44 40.52 -13.83
CA ALA A 189 -1.95 40.93 -15.16
C ALA A 189 -2.94 41.88 -15.88
N ASN A 190 -4.25 41.67 -15.75
CA ASN A 190 -5.26 42.55 -16.35
C ASN A 190 -5.41 43.89 -15.61
N ALA A 191 -5.27 43.92 -14.29
CA ALA A 191 -5.40 45.13 -13.48
C ALA A 191 -4.21 46.12 -13.64
N SER A 192 -3.11 45.70 -14.26
CA SER A 192 -1.91 46.53 -14.48
C SER A 192 -1.81 47.09 -15.91
N ASN A 193 -2.77 46.77 -16.78
CA ASN A 193 -2.86 47.23 -18.18
C ASN A 193 -4.02 48.22 -18.42
N GLY A 194 -4.75 48.62 -17.38
CA GLY A 194 -5.78 49.68 -17.41
C GLY A 194 -5.40 50.82 -16.50
#